data_AF-A0A970LPZ5-F1
#
_entry.id   AF-A0A970LPZ5-F1
#
_cell.length_a   1.000
_cell.length_b   1.000
_cell.length_c   1.000
_cell.angle_alpha   90.00
_cell.angle_beta   90.00
_cell.angle_gamma   90.00
#
_symmetry.space_group_name_H-M   'P 1'
#
loop_
_entity.id
_entity.type
_entity.pdbx_description
1 polymer ?
#
loop_
_entity_poly.entity_id
_entity_poly.type
_entity_poly.pdbx_seq_one_letter_code
_entity_poly.pdbx_strand_id
1 'polypeptide(L)'
;MSKRQSRMLEKGKISPRQAGELLVIALNATSILLVPSFTVKQLGQNAWLAVLLGTLWGVVTLSLVYWLGRKHPGQTIFQYSQTLLGRWLGKAVGLV
;
A
#
# COMPACT_ATOMS: atom_id res chain seq x y z
N MET A 1 -35.33 13.79 33.52
CA MET A 1 -34.15 14.12 32.69
C MET A 1 -33.32 12.86 32.47
N SER A 2 -33.79 11.89 31.68
CA SER A 2 -33.65 11.70 30.22
C SER A 2 -32.20 11.71 29.68
N LYS A 3 -31.69 10.49 29.43
CA LYS A 3 -30.87 10.08 28.29
C LYS A 3 -29.50 10.79 28.10
N ARG A 4 -28.55 10.52 29.00
CA ARG A 4 -27.14 10.38 28.59
C ARG A 4 -27.03 9.07 27.81
N GLN A 5 -27.35 9.11 26.53
CA GLN A 5 -27.02 8.02 25.62
C GLN A 5 -25.51 7.83 25.65
N SER A 6 -25.08 6.72 26.23
CA SER A 6 -23.81 6.07 25.91
C SER A 6 -23.74 5.95 24.38
N ARG A 7 -23.04 6.89 23.72
CA ARG A 7 -22.67 6.74 22.31
C ARG A 7 -21.79 5.49 22.26
N MET A 8 -22.40 4.37 21.89
CA MET A 8 -21.65 3.25 21.35
C MET A 8 -20.82 3.83 20.22
N LEU A 9 -19.50 3.83 20.35
CA LEU A 9 -18.62 4.08 19.21
C LEU A 9 -19.08 3.07 18.15
N GLU A 10 -19.62 3.56 17.03
CA GLU A 10 -19.90 2.69 15.90
C GLU A 10 -18.63 1.88 15.65
N LYS A 11 -18.76 0.56 15.49
CA LYS A 11 -17.66 -0.28 15.03
C LYS A 11 -17.37 0.14 13.59
N GLY A 12 -16.65 1.25 13.43
CA GLY A 12 -16.37 1.96 12.19
C GLY A 12 -15.57 1.08 11.25
N LYS A 13 -16.28 0.22 10.52
CA LYS A 13 -15.72 -0.64 9.50
C LYS A 13 -15.85 0.09 8.17
N ILE A 14 -14.72 0.33 7.53
CA ILE A 14 -14.68 0.82 6.16
C ILE A 14 -14.84 -0.36 5.19
N SER A 15 -15.55 -0.13 4.10
CA SER A 15 -15.62 -1.11 3.01
C SER A 15 -14.25 -1.28 2.34
N PRO A 16 -13.98 -2.42 1.68
CA PRO A 16 -12.73 -2.62 0.94
C PRO A 16 -12.45 -1.52 -0.09
N ARG A 17 -13.51 -0.98 -0.71
CA ARG A 17 -13.42 0.14 -1.63
C ARG A 17 -12.96 1.43 -0.94
N GLN A 18 -13.59 1.78 0.19
CA GLN A 18 -13.18 2.94 0.98
C GLN A 18 -11.74 2.82 1.49
N ALA A 19 -11.32 1.62 1.89
CA ALA A 19 -9.93 1.37 2.26
C ALA A 19 -8.98 1.60 1.08
N GLY A 20 -9.34 1.12 -0.12
CA GLY A 20 -8.57 1.37 -1.34
C GLY A 20 -8.48 2.86 -1.69
N GLU A 21 -9.59 3.59 -1.60
CA GLU A 21 -9.63 5.04 -1.84
C GLU A 21 -8.75 5.80 -0.84
N LEU A 22 -8.79 5.43 0.44
CA LEU A 22 -7.92 6.02 1.47
C LEU A 22 -6.43 5.78 1.18
N LEU A 23 -6.07 4.57 0.75
CA LEU A 23 -4.69 4.27 0.35
C LEU A 23 -4.26 5.14 -0.83
N VAL A 24 -5.09 5.26 -1.86
CA VAL A 24 -4.80 6.11 -3.03
C VAL A 24 -4.61 7.57 -2.62
N ILE A 25 -5.50 8.12 -1.80
CA ILE A 25 -5.40 9.50 -1.32
C ILE A 25 -4.11 9.69 -0.50
N ALA A 26 -3.84 8.80 0.46
CA ALA A 26 -2.66 8.88 1.31
C ALA A 26 -1.35 8.82 0.52
N LEU A 27 -1.26 7.94 -0.48
CA LEU A 27 -0.08 7.79 -1.34
C LEU A 27 0.12 9.01 -2.27
N ASN A 28 -0.97 9.55 -2.82
CA ASN A 28 -0.90 10.69 -3.75
C ASN A 28 -0.66 12.02 -3.05
N ALA A 29 -1.05 12.18 -1.78
CA ALA A 29 -0.91 13.41 -1.02
C ALA A 29 0.52 13.98 -1.05
N THR A 30 1.54 13.10 -1.05
CA THR A 30 2.95 13.51 -1.13
C THR A 30 3.55 13.36 -2.53
N SER A 31 3.07 12.38 -3.30
CA SER A 31 3.77 11.93 -4.51
C SER A 31 3.35 12.67 -5.78
N ILE A 32 2.14 13.25 -5.81
CA ILE A 32 1.53 13.78 -7.04
C ILE A 32 2.27 14.97 -7.66
N LEU A 33 3.01 15.75 -6.85
CA LEU A 33 3.83 16.86 -7.33
C LEU A 33 5.29 16.45 -7.56
N LEU A 34 5.88 15.69 -6.63
CA LEU A 34 7.31 15.38 -6.65
C LEU A 34 7.68 14.41 -7.77
N VAL A 35 6.88 13.36 -7.98
CA VAL A 35 7.21 12.30 -8.94
C VAL A 35 7.22 12.83 -10.37
N PRO A 36 6.19 13.57 -10.86
CA PRO A 36 6.22 14.12 -12.21
C PRO A 36 7.33 15.15 -12.41
N SER A 37 7.54 16.07 -11.45
CA SER A 37 8.59 17.09 -11.56
C SER A 37 9.98 16.48 -11.67
N PHE A 38 10.28 15.46 -10.87
CA PHE A 38 11.57 14.76 -10.93
C PHE A 38 11.71 13.98 -12.25
N THR A 39 10.68 13.23 -12.64
CA THR A 39 10.71 12.38 -13.82
C THR A 39 10.86 13.19 -15.11
N VAL A 40 10.12 14.29 -15.25
CA VAL A 40 10.24 15.20 -16.41
C VAL A 40 11.59 15.91 -16.42
N LYS A 41 12.11 16.34 -15.27
CA LYS A 41 13.44 16.95 -15.19
C LYS A 41 14.54 16.00 -15.67
N GLN A 42 14.43 14.71 -15.36
CA GLN A 42 15.44 13.72 -15.69
C GLN A 42 15.31 13.16 -17.12
N LEU A 43 14.08 12.98 -17.62
CA LEU A 43 13.79 12.25 -18.86
C LEU A 43 13.13 13.09 -19.96
N GLY A 44 12.78 14.34 -19.67
CA GLY A 44 12.15 15.27 -20.61
C GLY A 44 10.92 14.65 -21.29
N GLN A 45 10.95 14.60 -22.61
CA GLN A 45 9.87 14.05 -23.44
C GLN A 45 9.64 12.54 -23.26
N ASN A 46 10.61 11.79 -22.72
CA ASN A 46 10.49 10.34 -22.51
C ASN A 46 9.91 9.98 -21.13
N ALA A 47 9.55 10.96 -20.31
CA ALA A 47 9.04 10.76 -18.95
C ALA A 47 7.78 9.86 -18.89
N TRP A 48 6.89 9.96 -19.89
CA TRP A 48 5.68 9.15 -19.94
C TRP A 48 5.97 7.65 -20.04
N LEU A 49 7.05 7.25 -20.73
CA LEU A 49 7.47 5.86 -20.83
C LEU A 49 7.95 5.34 -19.48
N ALA A 50 8.70 6.14 -18.72
CA ALA A 50 9.12 5.77 -17.37
C ALA A 50 7.93 5.64 -16.42
N VAL A 51 6.91 6.49 -16.53
CA VAL A 51 5.67 6.36 -15.75
C VAL A 51 4.94 5.06 -16.10
N LEU A 52 4.85 4.69 -17.38
CA LEU A 52 4.24 3.43 -17.80
C LEU A 52 5.00 2.21 -17.27
N LEU A 53 6.33 2.20 -17.40
CA LEU A 53 7.16 1.11 -16.89
C LEU A 53 7.12 1.00 -15.36
N GLY A 54 7.15 2.14 -14.66
CA GLY A 54 7.00 2.20 -13.21
C GLY A 54 5.63 1.68 -12.75
N THR A 55 4.57 2.02 -13.48
CA THR A 55 3.21 1.52 -13.21
C THR A 55 3.14 0.00 -13.42
N LEU A 56 3.70 -0.51 -14.51
CA LEU A 56 3.76 -1.94 -14.78
C LEU A 56 4.48 -2.69 -13.66
N TRP A 57 5.64 -2.18 -13.23
CA TRP A 57 6.39 -2.76 -12.12
C TRP A 57 5.61 -2.73 -10.79
N GLY A 58 4.90 -1.63 -10.52
CA GLY A 58 4.01 -1.49 -9.37
C GLY A 58 2.88 -2.53 -9.37
N VAL A 59 2.24 -2.76 -10.53
CA VAL A 59 1.17 -3.76 -10.67
C VAL A 59 1.71 -5.17 -10.44
N VAL A 60 2.89 -5.51 -10.98
CA VAL A 60 3.53 -6.82 -10.76
C VAL A 60 3.81 -7.03 -9.27
N THR A 61 4.38 -6.04 -8.61
CA THR A 61 4.71 -6.09 -7.18
C THR A 61 3.45 -6.22 -6.32
N LEU A 62 2.42 -5.41 -6.60
CA LEU A 62 1.14 -5.47 -5.89
C LEU A 62 0.45 -6.84 -6.07
N SER A 63 0.50 -7.39 -7.28
CA SER A 63 -0.06 -8.71 -7.59
C SER A 63 0.64 -9.81 -6.80
N LEU A 64 1.97 -9.74 -6.69
CA LEU A 64 2.76 -10.69 -5.91
C LEU A 64 2.41 -10.62 -4.42
N VAL A 65 2.36 -9.40 -3.85
CA VAL A 65 1.99 -9.18 -2.44
C VAL A 65 0.56 -9.68 -2.18
N TYR A 66 -0.38 -9.38 -3.07
CA TYR A 66 -1.75 -9.85 -2.98
C TYR A 66 -1.84 -11.38 -3.01
N TRP A 67 -1.14 -12.03 -3.94
CA TRP A 67 -1.11 -13.49 -4.06
C TRP A 67 -0.51 -14.16 -2.82
N LEU A 68 0.61 -13.65 -2.30
CA LEU A 68 1.23 -14.15 -1.08
C LEU A 68 0.32 -13.95 0.14
N GLY A 69 -0.28 -12.77 0.30
CA GLY A 69 -1.21 -12.49 1.40
C GLY A 69 -2.43 -13.41 1.38
N ARG A 70 -2.92 -13.77 0.19
CA ARG A 70 -4.00 -14.76 0.03
C ARG A 70 -3.59 -16.18 0.42
N LYS A 71 -2.33 -16.55 0.21
CA LYS A 71 -1.78 -17.86 0.57
C LYS A 71 -1.48 -17.99 2.06
N HIS A 72 -1.26 -16.86 2.75
CA HIS A 72 -0.97 -16.79 4.17
C HIS A 72 -2.05 -15.99 4.93
N PRO A 73 -3.30 -16.49 4.99
CA PRO A 73 -4.40 -15.78 5.64
C PRO A 73 -4.14 -15.56 7.12
N GLY A 74 -4.48 -14.36 7.61
CA GLY A 74 -4.26 -13.97 9.01
C GLY A 74 -2.83 -13.55 9.35
N GLN A 75 -1.90 -13.61 8.39
CA GLN A 75 -0.53 -13.11 8.56
C GLN A 75 -0.34 -11.75 7.87
N THR A 76 0.36 -10.84 8.52
CA THR A 76 0.80 -9.58 7.89
C THR A 76 1.98 -9.82 6.93
N ILE A 77 2.29 -8.83 6.09
CA ILE A 77 3.47 -8.86 5.20
C ILE A 77 4.75 -9.20 5.96
N PHE A 78 4.93 -8.63 7.15
CA PHE A 78 6.08 -8.91 8.01
C PHE A 78 6.09 -10.36 8.54
N GLN A 79 4.92 -10.89 8.90
CA GLN A 79 4.79 -12.23 9.47
C GLN A 79 5.02 -13.30 8.40
N TYR A 80 4.33 -13.21 7.25
CA TYR A 80 4.53 -14.21 6.21
C TYR A 80 5.93 -14.13 5.61
N SER A 81 6.56 -12.94 5.55
CA SER A 81 7.96 -12.81 5.13
C SER A 81 8.92 -13.56 6.05
N GLN A 82 8.69 -13.56 7.37
CA GLN A 82 9.46 -14.40 8.31
C GLN A 82 9.19 -15.89 8.13
N THR A 83 7.95 -16.27 7.81
CA THR A 83 7.58 -17.66 7.53
C THR A 83 8.24 -18.18 6.24
N LEU A 84 8.31 -17.36 5.20
CA LEU A 84 8.83 -17.72 3.88
C LEU A 84 10.37 -17.71 3.80
N LEU A 85 11.01 -16.68 4.39
CA LEU A 85 12.44 -16.43 4.24
C LEU A 85 13.25 -16.82 5.50
N GLY A 86 12.57 -17.23 6.57
CA GLY A 86 13.17 -17.47 7.88
C GLY A 86 13.35 -16.20 8.70
N ARG A 87 13.76 -16.39 9.96
CA ARG A 87 13.72 -15.34 11.00
C ARG A 87 14.68 -14.17 10.75
N TRP A 88 15.80 -14.39 10.06
CA TRP A 88 16.81 -13.37 9.78
C TRP A 88 16.49 -12.59 8.51
N LEU A 89 16.34 -13.29 7.38
CA LEU A 89 16.05 -12.65 6.09
C LEU A 89 14.64 -12.03 6.07
N GLY A 90 13.65 -12.68 6.68
CA GLY A 90 12.30 -12.12 6.77
C GLY A 90 12.21 -10.87 7.65
N LYS A 91 13.06 -10.75 8.68
CA LYS A 91 13.18 -9.51 9.45
C LYS A 91 13.87 -8.40 8.66
N ALA A 92 14.90 -8.73 7.88
CA ALA A 92 15.59 -7.77 7.03
C ALA A 92 14.62 -7.16 5.99
N VAL A 93 13.80 -8.00 5.35
CA VAL A 93 12.75 -7.54 4.42
C VAL A 93 11.72 -6.64 5.13
N GLY A 94 11.43 -6.92 6.40
CA GLY A 94 10.51 -6.11 7.19
C GLY A 94 11.08 -4.81 7.76
N LEU A 95 12.37 -4.56 7.57
CA LEU A 95 13.07 -3.38 8.10
C LEU A 95 13.27 -2.26 7.06
N VAL A 96 13.03 -2.58 5.78
CA VAL A 96 12.95 -1.62 4.66
C VAL A 96 11.58 -0.96 4.66
#